data_AF-A0A2I0DV56-F1
#
_entry.id   AF-A0A2I0DV56-F1
#
_cell.length_a   1.000
_cell.length_b   1.000
_cell.length_c   1.000
_cell.angle_alpha   90.00
_cell.angle_beta   90.00
_cell.angle_gamma   90.00
#
_symmetry.space_group_name_H-M   'P 1'
#
loop_
_entity.id
_entity.type
_entity.pdbx_description
1 polymer ?
#
loop_
_entity_poly.entity_id
_entity_poly.type
_entity_poly.pdbx_seq_one_letter_code
_entity_poly.pdbx_strand_id
1 'polypeptide(L)'
;MGALGVSKLNCSRLLKTVFILVCIATFSAAVFAPKVEGYGDFVATIFLVSLALLALTYCLYAFNKGEIEVKGFVSKRSELPGYYWFGMLIYLSFSVAILSIIFVQLE
;
A
#
# COMPACT_ATOMS: atom_id res chain seq x y z
N MET A 1 -26.44 10.78 14.19
CA MET A 1 -25.01 11.18 14.09
C MET A 1 -24.06 9.99 14.34
N GLY A 2 -24.35 8.78 13.85
CA GLY A 2 -23.66 7.54 14.27
C GLY A 2 -22.98 6.67 13.21
N ALA A 3 -23.07 7.00 11.91
CA ALA A 3 -22.60 6.11 10.84
C ALA A 3 -21.12 6.32 10.41
N LEU A 4 -20.53 7.48 10.72
CA LEU A 4 -19.19 7.86 10.23
C LEU A 4 -18.02 7.21 10.99
N GLY A 5 -18.23 6.78 12.25
CA GLY A 5 -17.19 6.13 13.05
C GLY A 5 -16.93 4.67 12.65
N VAL A 6 -17.98 3.95 12.25
CA VAL A 6 -17.90 2.52 11.87
C VAL A 6 -17.21 2.34 10.50
N SER A 7 -17.41 3.28 9.57
CA SER A 7 -16.77 3.23 8.25
C SER A 7 -15.24 3.45 8.30
N LYS A 8 -14.76 4.36 9.17
CA LYS A 8 -13.32 4.69 9.31
C LYS A 8 -12.47 3.54 9.86
N LEU A 9 -13.00 2.76 10.82
CA LEU A 9 -12.31 1.59 11.38
C LEU A 9 -12.29 0.42 10.37
N ASN A 10 -13.37 0.29 9.60
CA ASN A 10 -13.52 -0.74 8.58
C ASN A 10 -12.61 -0.52 7.36
N CYS A 11 -12.29 0.72 7.00
CA CYS A 11 -11.43 1.01 5.85
C CYS A 11 -9.94 0.70 6.12
N SER A 12 -9.43 1.06 7.31
CA SER A 12 -8.07 0.65 7.76
C SER A 12 -7.97 -0.88 7.89
N ARG A 13 -9.02 -1.52 8.42
CA ARG A 13 -9.11 -2.99 8.45
C ARG A 13 -9.17 -3.59 7.06
N LEU A 14 -9.97 -3.04 6.15
CA LEU A 14 -10.07 -3.49 4.75
C LEU A 14 -8.72 -3.39 4.05
N LEU A 15 -8.00 -2.28 4.22
CA LEU A 15 -6.69 -2.11 3.61
C LEU A 15 -5.67 -3.12 4.15
N LYS A 16 -5.69 -3.39 5.47
CA LYS A 16 -4.90 -4.46 6.08
C LYS A 16 -5.31 -5.84 5.58
N THR A 17 -6.61 -6.11 5.43
CA THR A 17 -7.13 -7.38 4.91
C THR A 17 -6.73 -7.58 3.45
N VAL A 18 -6.81 -6.54 2.61
CA VAL A 18 -6.37 -6.58 1.21
C VAL A 18 -4.87 -6.81 1.13
N PHE A 19 -4.07 -6.13 1.96
CA PHE A 19 -2.63 -6.37 2.04
C PHE A 19 -2.29 -7.82 2.43
N ILE A 20 -2.97 -8.36 3.44
CA ILE A 20 -2.79 -9.75 3.88
C ILE A 20 -3.22 -10.71 2.78
N LEU A 21 -4.35 -10.47 2.10
CA LEU A 21 -4.81 -11.29 0.97
C LEU A 21 -3.82 -11.31 -0.18
N VAL A 22 -3.25 -10.14 -0.53
CA VAL A 22 -2.21 -10.04 -1.57
C VAL A 22 -0.96 -10.81 -1.13
N CYS A 23 -0.47 -10.61 0.10
CA CYS A 23 0.66 -11.36 0.63
C CYS A 23 0.42 -12.88 0.62
N ILE A 24 -0.75 -13.35 1.03
CA ILE A 24 -1.11 -14.77 1.02
C ILE A 24 -1.14 -15.30 -0.41
N ALA A 25 -1.72 -14.56 -1.36
CA ALA A 25 -1.76 -14.94 -2.77
C ALA A 25 -0.36 -15.03 -3.39
N THR A 26 0.56 -14.13 -3.01
CA THR A 26 1.96 -14.16 -3.46
C THR A 26 2.74 -15.31 -2.83
N PHE A 27 2.54 -15.58 -1.54
CA PHE A 27 3.15 -16.72 -0.85
C PHE A 27 2.65 -18.05 -1.39
N SER A 28 1.35 -18.19 -1.62
CA SER A 28 0.79 -19.39 -2.24
C SER A 28 1.29 -19.53 -3.67
N ALA A 29 1.34 -18.45 -4.45
CA ALA A 29 1.96 -18.47 -5.77
C ALA A 29 3.42 -18.90 -5.72
N ALA A 30 4.22 -18.46 -4.74
CA ALA A 30 5.63 -18.86 -4.62
C ALA A 30 5.82 -20.32 -4.19
N VAL A 31 4.96 -20.85 -3.31
CA VAL A 31 5.04 -22.24 -2.81
C VAL A 31 4.50 -23.25 -3.84
N PHE A 32 3.42 -22.90 -4.53
CA PHE A 32 2.76 -23.75 -5.53
C PHE A 32 3.19 -23.41 -6.96
N ALA A 33 4.10 -22.44 -7.14
CA ALA A 33 4.71 -22.11 -8.41
C ALA A 33 5.35 -23.34 -9.05
N PRO A 34 5.05 -23.66 -10.31
CA PRO A 34 5.97 -24.48 -11.07
C PRO A 34 7.33 -23.75 -11.12
N LYS A 35 8.44 -24.47 -10.88
CA LYS A 35 9.81 -23.94 -10.95
C LYS A 35 10.22 -23.70 -12.41
N VAL A 36 9.44 -22.87 -13.10
CA VAL A 36 9.70 -22.43 -14.46
C VAL A 36 10.54 -21.16 -14.37
N GLU A 37 11.57 -21.09 -15.20
CA GLU A 37 12.43 -19.93 -15.32
C GLU A 37 11.57 -18.68 -15.60
N GLY A 38 11.78 -17.60 -14.83
CA GLY A 38 11.02 -16.35 -14.93
C GLY A 38 9.68 -16.28 -14.18
N TYR A 39 9.14 -17.39 -13.64
CA TYR A 39 7.88 -17.33 -12.87
C TYR A 39 8.04 -16.55 -11.55
N GLY A 40 9.20 -16.68 -10.90
CA GLY A 40 9.52 -15.92 -9.67
C GLY A 40 9.54 -14.41 -9.91
N ASP A 41 10.14 -13.97 -11.02
CA ASP A 41 10.21 -12.56 -11.40
C ASP A 41 8.83 -11.99 -11.74
N PHE A 42 7.99 -12.79 -12.40
CA PHE A 42 6.60 -12.43 -12.69
C PHE A 42 5.78 -12.23 -11.40
N VAL A 43 5.87 -13.17 -10.45
CA VAL A 43 5.16 -13.07 -9.15
C VAL A 43 5.68 -11.90 -8.32
N ALA A 44 7.00 -11.66 -8.30
CA ALA A 44 7.61 -10.52 -7.62
C ALA A 44 7.14 -9.20 -8.23
N THR A 45 7.04 -9.12 -9.56
CA THR A 45 6.52 -7.95 -10.28
C THR A 45 5.08 -7.67 -9.89
N ILE A 46 4.19 -8.67 -9.94
CA ILE A 46 2.78 -8.52 -9.53
C ILE A 46 2.68 -8.05 -8.07
N PHE A 47 3.51 -8.60 -7.18
CA PHE A 47 3.52 -8.19 -5.78
C PHE A 47 3.94 -6.73 -5.62
N LEU A 48 5.02 -6.31 -6.28
CA LEU A 48 5.51 -4.94 -6.24
C LEU A 48 4.49 -3.94 -6.84
N VAL A 49 3.84 -4.27 -7.97
CA VAL A 49 2.75 -3.46 -8.53
C VAL A 49 1.60 -3.33 -7.53
N SER A 50 1.19 -4.44 -6.92
CA SER A 50 0.09 -4.46 -5.94
C SER A 50 0.43 -3.62 -4.71
N LEU A 51 1.67 -3.69 -4.23
CA LEU A 51 2.18 -2.90 -3.11
C LEU A 51 2.14 -1.39 -3.43
N ALA A 52 2.59 -1.02 -4.64
CA ALA A 52 2.60 0.36 -5.10
C ALA A 52 1.19 0.93 -5.25
N LEU A 53 0.25 0.16 -5.82
CA LEU A 53 -1.16 0.54 -5.92
C LEU A 53 -1.81 0.70 -4.54
N LEU A 54 -1.49 -0.18 -3.59
CA LEU A 54 -2.02 -0.08 -2.24
C LEU A 54 -1.51 1.18 -1.54
N ALA A 55 -0.22 1.51 -1.67
CA ALA A 55 0.35 2.72 -1.11
C ALA A 55 -0.24 3.99 -1.75
N LEU A 56 -0.53 4.00 -3.06
CA LEU A 56 -1.27 5.10 -3.72
C LEU A 56 -2.70 5.23 -3.19
N THR A 57 -3.40 4.11 -3.05
CA THR A 57 -4.77 4.07 -2.50
C THR A 57 -4.78 4.58 -1.06
N TYR A 58 -3.76 4.22 -0.27
CA TYR A 58 -3.57 4.72 1.08
C TYR A 58 -3.33 6.24 1.11
N CYS A 59 -2.49 6.78 0.22
CA CYS A 59 -2.29 8.22 0.10
C CYS A 59 -3.59 8.96 -0.23
N LEU A 60 -4.40 8.46 -1.19
CA LEU A 60 -5.70 9.05 -1.51
C LEU A 60 -6.66 9.02 -0.32
N TYR A 61 -6.68 7.90 0.40
CA TYR A 61 -7.48 7.77 1.62
C TYR A 61 -7.02 8.74 2.71
N ALA A 62 -5.71 8.84 2.95
CA ALA A 62 -5.12 9.76 3.92
C ALA A 62 -5.35 11.23 3.53
N PHE A 63 -5.36 11.55 2.24
CA PHE A 63 -5.68 12.88 1.71
C PHE A 63 -7.12 13.28 2.02
N ASN A 64 -8.07 12.40 1.69
CA ASN A 64 -9.50 12.64 1.96
C ASN A 64 -9.82 12.66 3.46
N LYS A 65 -9.15 11.83 4.26
CA LYS A 65 -9.35 11.76 5.71
C LYS A 65 -8.66 12.91 6.45
N GLY A 66 -7.60 13.47 5.89
CA GLY A 66 -6.73 14.44 6.57
C GLY A 66 -5.89 13.84 7.69
N GLU A 67 -5.73 12.51 7.72
CA GLU A 67 -4.96 11.78 8.73
C GLU A 67 -4.12 10.70 8.06
N ILE A 68 -2.89 10.52 8.54
CA ILE A 68 -1.99 9.49 8.05
C ILE A 68 -1.34 8.76 9.23
N GLU A 69 -1.15 7.46 9.11
CA GLU A 69 -0.50 6.62 10.10
C GLU A 69 0.89 6.25 9.60
N VAL A 70 1.92 6.61 10.35
CA VAL A 70 3.31 6.27 10.04
C VAL A 70 3.89 5.52 11.24
N LYS A 71 4.25 4.24 11.05
CA LYS A 71 4.80 3.37 12.13
C LYS A 71 3.98 3.38 13.43
N GLY A 72 2.65 3.40 13.34
CA GLY A 72 1.74 3.40 14.50
C GLY A 72 1.47 4.77 15.11
N PHE A 73 2.10 5.84 14.61
CA PHE A 73 1.78 7.22 14.97
C PHE A 73 0.78 7.80 13.97
N VAL A 74 -0.40 8.19 14.45
CA VAL A 74 -1.40 8.87 13.63
C VAL A 74 -1.14 10.38 13.66
N SER A 75 -0.78 10.95 12.52
CA SER A 75 -0.60 12.38 12.33
C SER A 75 -1.80 12.96 11.59
N LYS A 76 -2.40 14.02 12.15
CA LYS A 76 -3.49 14.75 11.51
C LYS A 76 -2.96 16.02 10.86
N ARG A 77 -3.54 16.36 9.70
CA ARG A 77 -3.22 17.58 8.95
C ARG A 77 -3.42 18.86 9.77
N SER A 78 -4.38 18.87 10.69
CA SER A 78 -4.72 20.02 11.54
C SER A 78 -3.80 20.19 12.75
N GLU A 79 -3.22 19.10 13.27
CA GLU A 79 -2.40 19.13 14.48
C GLU A 79 -0.92 19.24 14.14
N LEU A 80 -0.46 18.43 13.18
CA LEU A 80 0.95 18.31 12.81
C LEU A 80 1.06 18.25 11.27
N PRO A 81 0.83 19.38 10.56
CA PRO A 81 0.81 19.41 9.11
C PRO A 81 2.13 18.92 8.50
N GLY A 82 3.28 19.26 9.12
CA GLY A 82 4.59 18.81 8.66
C GLY A 82 4.74 17.28 8.65
N TYR A 83 4.39 16.61 9.76
CA TYR A 83 4.44 15.14 9.85
C TYR A 83 3.42 14.46 8.94
N TYR A 84 2.25 15.06 8.76
CA TYR A 84 1.25 14.57 7.83
C TYR A 84 1.77 14.56 6.38
N TRP A 85 2.33 15.68 5.91
CA TRP A 85 2.90 15.76 4.56
C TRP A 85 4.16 14.91 4.41
N PHE A 86 4.98 14.80 5.45
CA PHE A 86 6.13 13.91 5.45
C PHE A 86 5.72 12.44 5.30
N GLY A 87 4.69 12.00 6.04
CA GLY A 87 4.11 10.67 5.88
C GLY A 87 3.61 10.45 4.46
N MET A 88 2.86 11.41 3.90
CA MET A 88 2.35 11.34 2.54
C MET A 88 3.49 11.20 1.53
N LEU A 89 4.54 12.00 1.65
CA LEU A 89 5.73 11.92 0.81
C LEU A 89 6.40 10.55 0.87
N ILE A 90 6.50 9.91 2.03
CA ILE A 90 7.10 8.57 2.15
C ILE A 90 6.31 7.55 1.32
N TYR A 91 5.00 7.46 1.53
CA TYR A 91 4.19 6.46 0.81
C TYR A 91 4.12 6.74 -0.70
N LEU A 92 4.07 8.01 -1.09
CA LEU A 92 4.01 8.42 -2.50
C LEU A 92 5.35 8.20 -3.21
N SER A 93 6.47 8.57 -2.58
CA SER A 93 7.81 8.32 -3.11
C SER A 93 8.10 6.81 -3.22
N PHE A 94 7.66 6.02 -2.25
CA PHE A 94 7.75 4.56 -2.30
C PHE A 94 6.97 3.96 -3.47
N SER A 95 5.70 4.35 -3.67
CA SER A 95 4.93 3.90 -4.83
C SER A 95 5.58 4.27 -6.15
N VAL A 96 6.04 5.52 -6.30
CA VAL A 96 6.69 5.99 -7.53
C VAL A 96 8.01 5.26 -7.78
N ALA A 97 8.83 5.06 -6.75
CA ALA A 97 10.08 4.33 -6.87
C ALA A 97 9.86 2.88 -7.33
N ILE A 98 8.89 2.19 -6.72
CA ILE A 98 8.55 0.81 -7.12
C ILE A 98 8.04 0.77 -8.55
N LEU A 99 7.12 1.65 -8.93
CA LEU A 99 6.61 1.70 -10.31
C LEU A 99 7.72 2.01 -11.32
N SER A 100 8.67 2.87 -10.97
CA SER A 100 9.81 3.21 -11.84
C SER A 100 10.75 2.04 -12.03
N ILE A 101 11.05 1.28 -10.96
CA ILE A 101 11.87 0.06 -11.03
C ILE A 101 11.21 -0.97 -11.95
N ILE A 102 9.90 -1.17 -11.79
CA ILE A 102 9.13 -2.10 -12.64
C ILE A 102 9.13 -1.62 -14.10
N PHE A 103 8.97 -0.31 -14.34
CA PHE A 103 8.97 0.26 -15.68
C PHE A 103 10.31 0.01 -16.39
N VAL A 104 11.44 0.22 -15.69
CA VAL A 104 12.78 -0.06 -16.21
C VAL A 104 13.02 -1.56 -16.43
N GLN A 105 12.42 -2.43 -15.63
CA GLN A 105 12.54 -3.88 -15.83
C GLN A 105 11.63 -4.44 -16.93
N LEU A 106 10.67 -3.64 -17.42
CA LEU A 106 9.78 -4.03 -18.51
C LEU A 106 10.34 -3.68 -19.91
N GLU A 107 11.37 -2.83 -19.95
CA GLU A 107 12.10 -2.38 -21.15
C GLU A 107 13.27 -3.32 -21.48
#